data_AF-A0A8N5ERU3-F1
#
_entry.id   AF-A0A8N5ERU3-F1
#
_cell.length_a   1.000
_cell.length_b   1.000
_cell.length_c   1.000
_cell.angle_alpha   90.00
_cell.angle_beta   90.00
_cell.angle_gamma   90.00
#
_symmetry.space_group_name_H-M   'P 1'
#
loop_
_entity.id
_entity.type
_entity.pdbx_description
1 polymer ?
#
loop_
_entity_poly.entity_id
_entity_poly.type
_entity_poly.pdbx_seq_one_letter_code
_entity_poly.pdbx_strand_id
1 'polypeptide(L)'
;MAISEGGLLTDEIRRKVWPKLLSVNTDDLPPLPARKELREDNKDYQQVLLDVRRSLRRFPPGMPDDQREGLQEELIDIILHVLQRNPQLHYYQGYHDIVVTFLLVVGDRLATALVEKLSTHHLRDFMDSTMDNTKHILNYLMPIIDQVNPEVHDFMQSAEVGTIFALSWLITWFGHVLSDFRHVVRLYDFFLACHPLMPIYFAAVIVLHREQEVLDCECDMASVHHLLSQIPQDLPYESLISKAGDLFVQFPPSELAKEAAQAAQAERTAASTFKDFELASVQLPWPW
;
A
#
# COMPACT_ATOMS: atom_id res chain seq x y z
N MET A 1 0.98 11.99 -18.98
CA MET A 1 0.88 10.67 -19.61
C MET A 1 0.50 9.61 -18.58
N ALA A 2 1.37 9.23 -17.64
CA ALA A 2 1.01 8.20 -16.65
C ALA A 2 -0.01 8.68 -15.57
N ILE A 3 0.07 9.96 -15.18
CA ILE A 3 -0.85 10.57 -14.19
C ILE A 3 -2.19 10.98 -14.80
N SER A 4 -2.16 11.50 -16.04
CA SER A 4 -3.35 11.98 -16.76
C SER A 4 -4.40 10.88 -16.97
N GLU A 5 -5.63 11.29 -17.24
CA GLU A 5 -6.77 10.40 -17.50
C GLU A 5 -6.40 9.26 -18.48
N GLY A 6 -6.75 8.03 -18.11
CA GLY A 6 -6.46 6.81 -18.88
C GLY A 6 -5.04 6.26 -18.76
N GLY A 7 -4.09 7.01 -18.18
CA GLY A 7 -2.72 6.54 -17.94
C GLY A 7 -1.97 6.15 -19.22
N LEU A 8 -1.26 5.01 -19.18
CA LEU A 8 -0.43 4.55 -20.30
C LEU A 8 -1.18 3.71 -21.34
N LEU A 9 -2.49 3.51 -21.16
CA LEU A 9 -3.46 2.86 -22.06
C LEU A 9 -3.23 1.38 -22.41
N THR A 10 -2.00 0.95 -22.68
CA THR A 10 -1.68 -0.41 -23.15
C THR A 10 -0.41 -0.98 -22.52
N ASP A 11 -0.35 -2.31 -22.42
CA ASP A 11 0.83 -3.00 -21.87
C ASP A 11 2.08 -2.86 -22.75
N GLU A 12 1.90 -2.69 -24.07
CA GLU A 12 3.02 -2.41 -24.97
C GLU A 12 3.71 -1.07 -24.63
N ILE A 13 2.92 -0.05 -24.28
CA ILE A 13 3.46 1.24 -23.82
C ILE A 13 4.08 1.07 -22.43
N ARG A 14 3.43 0.35 -21.52
CA ARG A 14 3.94 0.12 -20.15
C ARG A 14 5.30 -0.57 -20.14
N ARG A 15 5.52 -1.57 -21.01
CA ARG A 15 6.83 -2.22 -21.22
C ARG A 15 7.95 -1.22 -21.57
N LYS A 16 7.62 -0.10 -22.20
CA LYS A 16 8.58 0.95 -22.60
C LYS A 16 8.71 2.08 -21.56
N VAL A 17 7.66 2.32 -20.77
CA VAL A 17 7.55 3.50 -19.90
C VAL A 17 7.77 3.18 -18.43
N TRP A 18 7.27 2.07 -17.89
CA TRP A 18 7.51 1.68 -16.49
C TRP A 18 9.01 1.61 -16.12
N PRO A 19 9.91 1.09 -16.98
CA PRO A 19 11.35 1.14 -16.70
C PRO A 19 11.87 2.57 -16.56
N LYS A 20 11.36 3.51 -17.35
CA LYS A 20 11.76 4.92 -17.27
C LYS A 20 11.26 5.58 -15.98
N LEU A 21 10.02 5.29 -15.57
CA LEU A 21 9.46 5.78 -14.31
C LEU A 21 10.28 5.28 -13.10
N LEU A 22 10.71 4.02 -13.13
CA LEU A 22 11.55 3.43 -12.08
C LEU A 22 13.05 3.70 -12.25
N SER A 23 13.46 4.42 -13.30
CA SER A 23 14.88 4.66 -13.64
C SER A 23 15.69 3.36 -13.76
N VAL A 24 15.14 2.34 -14.39
CA VAL A 24 15.78 1.05 -14.69
C VAL A 24 16.31 1.05 -16.12
N ASN A 25 17.58 0.73 -16.29
CA ASN A 25 18.21 0.58 -17.61
C ASN A 25 17.85 -0.78 -18.22
N THR A 26 17.16 -0.78 -19.35
CA THR A 26 16.74 -2.01 -20.04
C THR A 26 17.84 -2.64 -20.89
N ASP A 27 18.92 -1.91 -21.19
CA ASP A 27 20.01 -2.41 -22.03
C ASP A 27 21.01 -3.28 -21.24
N ASP A 28 20.98 -3.18 -19.90
CA ASP A 28 21.88 -3.88 -18.97
C ASP A 28 21.09 -4.55 -17.84
N LEU A 29 20.17 -5.45 -18.22
CA LEU A 29 19.39 -6.23 -17.25
C LEU A 29 20.24 -7.40 -16.72
N PRO A 30 20.32 -7.58 -15.39
CA PRO A 30 21.10 -8.65 -14.79
C PRO A 30 20.63 -10.03 -15.28
N PRO A 31 21.54 -11.02 -15.35
CA PRO A 31 21.17 -12.38 -15.71
C PRO A 31 20.29 -13.00 -14.62
N LEU A 32 19.29 -13.78 -15.03
CA LEU A 32 18.49 -14.58 -14.12
C LEU A 32 19.34 -15.77 -13.62
N PRO A 33 19.33 -16.09 -12.32
CA PRO A 33 20.07 -17.22 -11.76
C PRO A 33 19.43 -18.55 -12.17
N ALA A 34 20.16 -19.65 -11.95
CA ALA A 34 19.61 -20.98 -12.16
C ALA A 34 18.49 -21.26 -11.14
N ARG A 35 17.31 -21.68 -11.62
CA ARG A 35 16.10 -21.94 -10.79
C ARG A 35 16.35 -22.86 -9.58
N LYS A 36 17.23 -23.84 -9.73
CA LYS A 36 17.51 -24.83 -8.68
C LYS A 36 18.21 -24.22 -7.47
N GLU A 37 19.24 -23.41 -7.70
CA GLU A 37 20.01 -22.74 -6.64
C GLU A 37 19.13 -21.76 -5.85
N LEU A 38 18.14 -21.17 -6.52
CA LEU A 38 17.27 -20.16 -5.94
C LEU A 38 16.29 -20.71 -4.89
N ARG A 39 15.81 -21.94 -5.08
CA ARG A 39 14.69 -22.50 -4.28
C ARG A 39 15.14 -23.35 -3.10
N GLU A 40 16.29 -24.00 -3.20
CA GLU A 40 16.81 -24.87 -2.13
C GLU A 40 17.34 -24.06 -0.92
N ASP A 41 17.89 -22.86 -1.18
CA ASP A 41 18.56 -22.03 -0.16
C ASP A 41 17.70 -20.87 0.40
N ASN A 42 16.43 -20.76 -0.02
CA ASN A 42 15.59 -19.62 0.34
C ASN A 42 14.60 -19.95 1.47
N LYS A 43 14.78 -19.31 2.63
CA LYS A 43 13.93 -19.47 3.83
C LYS A 43 12.44 -19.15 3.57
N ASP A 44 12.15 -18.28 2.60
CA ASP A 44 10.80 -17.80 2.30
C ASP A 44 10.09 -18.66 1.24
N TYR A 45 10.78 -19.62 0.61
CA TYR A 45 10.25 -20.42 -0.50
C TYR A 45 8.89 -21.07 -0.19
N GLN A 46 8.75 -21.72 0.97
CA GLN A 46 7.49 -22.39 1.33
C GLN A 46 6.34 -21.40 1.48
N GLN A 47 6.59 -20.23 2.06
CA GLN A 47 5.57 -19.20 2.22
C GLN A 47 5.18 -18.60 0.87
N VAL A 48 6.16 -18.28 0.02
CA VAL A 48 5.92 -17.76 -1.34
C VAL A 48 5.12 -18.77 -2.17
N LEU A 49 5.48 -20.05 -2.14
CA LEU A 49 4.78 -21.11 -2.84
C LEU A 49 3.31 -21.21 -2.41
N LEU A 50 3.05 -21.17 -1.10
CA LEU A 50 1.69 -21.23 -0.56
C LEU A 50 0.84 -20.03 -1.01
N ASP A 51 1.43 -18.84 -1.01
CA ASP A 51 0.73 -17.63 -1.38
C ASP A 51 0.42 -17.61 -2.89
N VAL A 52 1.41 -17.89 -3.75
CA VAL A 52 1.24 -17.94 -5.20
C VAL A 52 0.16 -18.94 -5.63
N ARG A 53 0.05 -20.08 -4.93
CA ARG A 53 -1.00 -21.08 -5.18
C ARG A 53 -2.40 -20.56 -4.85
N ARG A 54 -2.54 -19.62 -3.92
CA ARG A 54 -3.83 -19.02 -3.53
C ARG A 54 -4.25 -17.87 -4.44
N SER A 55 -3.34 -17.31 -5.23
CA SER A 55 -3.57 -16.10 -6.06
C SER A 55 -4.19 -16.39 -7.44
N LEU A 56 -4.90 -17.50 -7.61
CA LEU A 56 -5.50 -17.92 -8.90
C LEU A 56 -6.39 -16.84 -9.53
N ARG A 57 -7.07 -16.04 -8.70
CA ARG A 57 -7.96 -14.95 -9.15
C ARG A 57 -7.23 -13.80 -9.85
N ARG A 58 -5.90 -13.72 -9.73
CA ARG A 58 -5.09 -12.66 -10.34
C ARG A 58 -4.74 -12.93 -11.80
N PHE A 59 -4.92 -14.16 -12.26
CA PHE A 59 -4.71 -14.52 -13.66
C PHE A 59 -5.97 -14.27 -14.48
N PRO A 60 -5.85 -13.84 -15.74
CA PRO A 60 -6.99 -13.64 -16.63
C PRO A 60 -7.94 -14.85 -16.69
N PRO A 61 -9.26 -14.65 -16.66
CA PRO A 61 -10.21 -15.74 -16.77
C PRO A 61 -10.06 -16.43 -18.13
N GLY A 62 -10.02 -17.77 -18.11
CA GLY A 62 -9.86 -18.58 -19.33
C GLY A 62 -8.40 -18.80 -19.76
N MET A 63 -7.42 -18.34 -18.98
CA MET A 63 -6.02 -18.72 -19.19
C MET A 63 -5.84 -20.25 -19.05
N PRO A 64 -5.18 -20.93 -20.00
CA PRO A 64 -4.83 -22.34 -19.89
C PRO A 64 -4.04 -22.68 -18.62
N ASP A 65 -4.32 -23.84 -18.02
CA ASP A 65 -3.70 -24.24 -16.75
C ASP A 65 -2.18 -24.38 -16.86
N ASP A 66 -1.67 -24.91 -17.97
CA ASP A 66 -0.23 -25.07 -18.25
C ASP A 66 0.47 -23.71 -18.36
N GLN A 67 -0.16 -22.75 -19.06
CA GLN A 67 0.34 -21.38 -19.14
C GLN A 67 0.36 -20.71 -17.75
N ARG A 68 -0.71 -20.88 -16.98
CA ARG A 68 -0.82 -20.31 -15.64
C ARG A 68 0.23 -20.91 -14.69
N GLU A 69 0.40 -22.22 -14.70
CA GLU A 69 1.42 -22.92 -13.91
C GLU A 69 2.81 -22.41 -14.27
N GLY A 70 3.10 -22.23 -15.56
CA GLY A 70 4.35 -21.60 -16.02
C GLY A 70 4.58 -20.21 -15.41
N LEU A 71 3.56 -19.35 -15.43
CA LEU A 71 3.64 -18.01 -14.81
C LEU A 71 3.74 -18.05 -13.29
N GLN A 72 3.13 -19.04 -12.62
CA GLN A 72 3.28 -19.22 -11.17
C GLN A 72 4.72 -19.61 -10.80
N GLU A 73 5.35 -20.46 -11.60
CA GLU A 73 6.75 -20.83 -11.42
C GLU A 73 7.68 -19.62 -11.63
N GLU A 74 7.44 -18.83 -12.68
CA GLU A 74 8.16 -17.56 -12.93
C GLU A 74 7.95 -16.57 -11.78
N LEU A 75 6.72 -16.41 -11.30
CA LEU A 75 6.39 -15.53 -10.17
C LEU A 75 7.16 -15.90 -8.90
N ILE A 76 7.23 -17.19 -8.58
CA ILE A 76 8.02 -17.68 -7.44
C ILE A 76 9.49 -17.30 -7.64
N ASP A 77 10.04 -17.60 -8.82
CA ASP A 77 11.45 -17.32 -9.12
C ASP A 77 11.78 -15.82 -9.01
N ILE A 78 10.91 -14.94 -9.51
CA ILE A 78 11.11 -13.48 -9.40
C ILE A 78 11.19 -13.05 -7.93
N ILE A 79 10.23 -13.50 -7.11
CA ILE A 79 10.16 -13.11 -5.68
C ILE A 79 11.42 -13.57 -4.95
N LEU A 80 11.80 -14.84 -5.10
CA LEU A 80 12.97 -15.39 -4.42
C LEU A 80 14.25 -14.72 -4.89
N HIS A 81 14.35 -14.36 -6.18
CA HIS A 81 15.52 -13.68 -6.74
C HIS A 81 15.71 -12.30 -6.10
N VAL A 82 14.64 -11.52 -6.01
CA VAL A 82 14.68 -10.18 -5.39
C VAL A 82 15.11 -10.29 -3.93
N LEU A 83 14.55 -11.24 -3.17
CA LEU A 83 14.90 -11.45 -1.76
C LEU A 83 16.34 -11.93 -1.58
N GLN A 84 16.83 -12.84 -2.43
CA GLN A 84 18.22 -13.33 -2.36
C GLN A 84 19.23 -12.21 -2.63
N ARG A 85 18.95 -11.34 -3.62
CA ARG A 85 19.83 -10.21 -3.94
C ARG A 85 19.79 -9.09 -2.90
N ASN A 86 18.71 -9.03 -2.12
CA ASN A 86 18.45 -7.96 -1.18
C ASN A 86 18.14 -8.57 0.21
N PRO A 87 19.15 -9.12 0.91
CA PRO A 87 18.96 -9.87 2.16
C PRO A 87 18.39 -9.02 3.31
N GLN A 88 18.37 -7.70 3.16
CA GLN A 88 17.70 -6.76 4.07
C GLN A 88 16.17 -6.76 3.93
N LEU A 89 15.63 -7.24 2.79
CA LEU A 89 14.20 -7.29 2.53
C LEU A 89 13.59 -8.57 3.10
N HIS A 90 12.42 -8.44 3.68
CA HIS A 90 11.65 -9.52 4.28
C HIS A 90 10.36 -9.70 3.48
N TYR A 91 10.05 -10.94 3.12
CA TYR A 91 8.80 -11.24 2.43
C TYR A 91 7.60 -10.95 3.34
N TYR A 92 6.58 -10.30 2.79
CA TYR A 92 5.28 -10.12 3.46
C TYR A 92 4.16 -10.73 2.60
N GLN A 93 3.12 -11.24 3.26
CA GLN A 93 1.97 -11.81 2.58
C GLN A 93 1.19 -10.71 1.83
N GLY A 94 1.12 -10.83 0.51
CA GLY A 94 0.57 -9.82 -0.39
C GLY A 94 1.59 -9.25 -1.38
N TYR A 95 2.90 -9.44 -1.13
CA TYR A 95 3.93 -8.98 -2.07
C TYR A 95 3.77 -9.60 -3.47
N HIS A 96 3.39 -10.88 -3.53
CA HIS A 96 3.11 -11.60 -4.77
C HIS A 96 2.00 -10.95 -5.61
N ASP A 97 1.02 -10.26 -5.01
CA ASP A 97 -0.04 -9.54 -5.73
C ASP A 97 0.51 -8.37 -6.54
N ILE A 98 1.64 -7.79 -6.09
CA ILE A 98 2.37 -6.77 -6.83
C ILE A 98 3.20 -7.41 -7.93
N VAL A 99 4.00 -8.42 -7.58
CA VAL A 99 4.93 -9.06 -8.52
C VAL A 99 4.20 -9.70 -9.71
N VAL A 100 3.05 -10.36 -9.48
CA VAL A 100 2.26 -10.96 -10.57
C VAL A 100 1.74 -9.90 -11.55
N THR A 101 1.41 -8.71 -11.07
CA THR A 101 0.96 -7.60 -11.93
C THR A 101 2.09 -7.17 -12.88
N PHE A 102 3.32 -7.06 -12.37
CA PHE A 102 4.49 -6.79 -13.22
C PHE A 102 4.75 -7.93 -14.20
N LEU A 103 4.73 -9.18 -13.74
CA LEU A 103 4.93 -10.35 -14.60
C LEU A 103 3.95 -10.37 -15.77
N LEU A 104 2.66 -10.17 -15.51
CA LEU A 104 1.62 -10.17 -16.55
C LEU A 104 1.77 -9.02 -17.56
N VAL A 105 2.24 -7.85 -17.13
CA VAL A 105 2.37 -6.68 -18.01
C VAL A 105 3.68 -6.71 -18.79
N VAL A 106 4.82 -6.95 -18.13
CA VAL A 106 6.15 -6.76 -18.71
C VAL A 106 6.96 -8.04 -18.93
N GLY A 107 6.48 -9.19 -18.46
CA GLY A 107 7.16 -10.49 -18.57
C GLY A 107 8.31 -10.66 -17.58
N ASP A 108 8.76 -11.89 -17.41
CA ASP A 108 9.69 -12.35 -16.36
C ASP A 108 10.95 -11.47 -16.18
N ARG A 109 11.77 -11.36 -17.23
CA ARG A 109 13.08 -10.69 -17.12
C ARG A 109 12.95 -9.20 -16.75
N LEU A 110 12.00 -8.49 -17.36
CA LEU A 110 11.81 -7.08 -17.04
C LEU A 110 11.10 -6.90 -15.69
N ALA A 111 10.12 -7.75 -15.38
CA ALA A 111 9.44 -7.74 -14.08
C ALA A 111 10.44 -7.88 -12.94
N THR A 112 11.41 -8.79 -13.07
CA THR A 112 12.47 -9.00 -12.08
C THR A 112 13.21 -7.70 -11.75
N ALA A 113 13.72 -6.99 -12.77
CA ALA A 113 14.48 -5.77 -12.56
C ALA A 113 13.63 -4.60 -12.05
N LEU A 114 12.38 -4.47 -12.55
CA LEU A 114 11.47 -3.42 -12.09
C LEU A 114 11.04 -3.64 -10.64
N VAL A 115 10.69 -4.88 -10.29
CA VAL A 115 10.26 -5.24 -8.94
C VAL A 115 11.44 -5.13 -7.96
N GLU A 116 12.67 -5.51 -8.33
CA GLU A 116 13.85 -5.29 -7.47
C GLU A 116 14.03 -3.80 -7.12
N LYS A 117 13.92 -2.93 -8.14
CA LYS A 117 13.99 -1.47 -7.94
C LYS A 117 12.82 -0.96 -7.09
N LEU A 118 11.62 -1.47 -7.33
CA LEU A 118 10.43 -1.09 -6.59
C LEU A 118 10.52 -1.49 -5.11
N SER A 119 11.00 -2.70 -4.84
CA SER A 119 11.12 -3.29 -3.51
C SER A 119 12.17 -2.62 -2.63
N THR A 120 13.23 -2.08 -3.24
CA THR A 120 14.26 -1.30 -2.54
C THR A 120 13.88 0.17 -2.33
N HIS A 121 12.76 0.63 -2.92
CA HIS A 121 12.31 2.03 -2.85
C HIS A 121 10.87 2.12 -2.33
N HIS A 122 9.88 1.92 -3.19
CA HIS A 122 8.47 2.17 -2.89
C HIS A 122 7.89 1.20 -1.86
N LEU A 123 8.32 -0.07 -1.90
CA LEU A 123 7.82 -1.11 -1.00
C LEU A 123 8.78 -1.39 0.17
N ARG A 124 9.89 -0.65 0.25
CA ARG A 124 10.96 -0.92 1.21
C ARG A 124 10.43 -1.01 2.64
N ASP A 125 9.58 -0.06 3.02
CA ASP A 125 9.01 0.04 4.36
C ASP A 125 8.04 -1.11 4.68
N PHE A 126 7.43 -1.72 3.65
CA PHE A 126 6.58 -2.91 3.81
C PHE A 126 7.39 -4.20 3.93
N MET A 127 8.65 -4.18 3.50
CA MET A 127 9.58 -5.31 3.49
C MET A 127 10.61 -5.26 4.63
N ASP A 128 10.37 -4.45 5.66
CA ASP A 128 11.18 -4.48 6.87
C ASP A 128 10.88 -5.73 7.71
N SER A 129 11.78 -6.04 8.65
CA SER A 129 11.62 -7.19 9.54
C SER A 129 10.44 -7.06 10.50
N THR A 130 9.95 -5.84 10.73
CA THR A 130 8.74 -5.55 11.50
C THR A 130 7.77 -4.70 10.68
N MET A 131 6.49 -4.73 11.08
CA MET A 131 5.43 -3.98 10.41
C MET A 131 5.33 -2.52 10.89
N ASP A 132 6.30 -2.03 11.66
CA ASP A 132 6.20 -0.73 12.32
C ASP A 132 6.25 0.43 11.32
N ASN A 133 7.07 0.32 10.28
CA ASN A 133 7.13 1.32 9.21
C ASN A 133 5.84 1.31 8.36
N THR A 134 5.28 0.13 8.07
CA THR A 134 3.96 0.02 7.45
C THR A 134 2.86 0.69 8.28
N LYS A 135 2.85 0.48 9.61
CA LYS A 135 1.93 1.18 10.53
C LYS A 135 2.16 2.68 10.51
N HIS A 136 3.42 3.13 10.46
CA HIS A 136 3.74 4.54 10.35
C HIS A 136 3.16 5.16 9.07
N ILE A 137 3.23 4.46 7.93
CA ILE A 137 2.58 4.90 6.68
C ILE A 137 1.06 4.97 6.85
N LEU A 138 0.44 3.98 7.51
CA LEU A 138 -1.01 4.00 7.76
C LEU A 138 -1.45 5.16 8.65
N ASN A 139 -0.59 5.66 9.53
CA ASN A 139 -0.90 6.79 10.40
C ASN A 139 -1.06 8.12 9.64
N TYR A 140 -0.70 8.19 8.36
CA TYR A 140 -1.02 9.35 7.52
C TYR A 140 -2.50 9.38 7.10
N LEU A 141 -3.24 8.27 7.23
CA LEU A 141 -4.62 8.18 6.75
C LEU A 141 -5.56 9.13 7.50
N MET A 142 -5.59 9.05 8.84
CA MET A 142 -6.51 9.85 9.65
C MET A 142 -6.25 11.36 9.52
N PRO A 143 -4.99 11.86 9.56
CA PRO A 143 -4.72 13.27 9.31
C PRO A 143 -5.17 13.76 7.93
N ILE A 144 -5.00 12.95 6.87
CA ILE A 144 -5.50 13.34 5.53
C ILE A 144 -7.03 13.44 5.53
N ILE A 145 -7.71 12.50 6.19
CA ILE A 145 -9.18 12.53 6.29
C ILE A 145 -9.62 13.75 7.09
N ASP A 146 -9.00 14.05 8.23
CA ASP A 146 -9.33 15.20 9.09
C ASP A 146 -9.25 16.53 8.33
N GLN A 147 -8.17 16.71 7.56
CA GLN A 147 -7.97 17.92 6.76
C GLN A 147 -9.05 18.16 5.68
N VAL A 148 -9.76 17.10 5.25
CA VAL A 148 -10.77 17.19 4.19
C VAL A 148 -12.19 17.13 4.75
N ASN A 149 -12.44 16.22 5.69
CA ASN A 149 -13.73 16.00 6.31
C ASN A 149 -13.55 15.59 7.79
N PRO A 150 -13.52 16.58 8.72
CA PRO A 150 -13.43 16.34 10.16
C PRO A 150 -14.57 15.49 10.72
N GLU A 151 -15.77 15.55 10.14
CA GLU A 151 -16.93 14.77 10.61
C GLU A 151 -16.70 13.27 10.41
N VAL A 152 -16.19 12.86 9.25
CA VAL A 152 -15.81 11.47 8.97
C VAL A 152 -14.65 11.04 9.88
N HIS A 153 -13.66 11.92 10.08
CA HIS A 153 -12.55 11.66 10.99
C HIS A 153 -13.05 11.38 12.41
N ASP A 154 -13.86 12.28 12.98
CA ASP A 154 -14.36 12.18 14.35
C ASP A 154 -15.26 10.97 14.55
N PHE A 155 -16.07 10.64 13.53
CA PHE A 155 -16.87 9.41 13.52
C PHE A 155 -15.97 8.16 13.55
N MET A 156 -14.96 8.09 12.68
CA MET A 156 -14.03 6.96 12.64
C MET A 156 -13.20 6.83 13.93
N GLN A 157 -12.83 7.95 14.56
CA GLN A 157 -12.19 7.95 15.87
C GLN A 157 -13.14 7.42 16.95
N SER A 158 -14.39 7.89 16.96
CA SER A 158 -15.42 7.45 17.93
C SER A 158 -15.77 5.97 17.79
N ALA A 159 -15.72 5.43 16.56
CA ALA A 159 -15.90 4.01 16.29
C ALA A 159 -14.66 3.16 16.64
N GLU A 160 -13.52 3.77 16.97
CA GLU A 160 -12.25 3.08 17.29
C GLU A 160 -11.76 2.13 16.18
N VAL A 161 -12.11 2.40 14.92
CA VAL A 161 -11.81 1.49 13.79
C VAL A 161 -10.30 1.40 13.46
N GLY A 162 -9.54 2.44 13.81
CA GLY A 162 -8.12 2.56 13.47
C GLY A 162 -7.89 2.60 11.95
N THR A 163 -6.72 2.14 11.50
CA THR A 163 -6.31 2.23 10.07
C THR A 163 -5.97 0.87 9.44
N ILE A 164 -6.09 -0.21 10.20
CA ILE A 164 -5.68 -1.56 9.77
C ILE A 164 -6.50 -2.08 8.58
N PHE A 165 -7.75 -1.62 8.38
CA PHE A 165 -8.56 -1.99 7.21
C PHE A 165 -7.85 -1.64 5.89
N ALA A 166 -7.05 -0.57 5.85
CA ALA A 166 -6.34 -0.10 4.66
C ALA A 166 -4.99 -0.82 4.46
N LEU A 167 -4.54 -1.64 5.42
CA LEU A 167 -3.24 -2.33 5.32
C LEU A 167 -3.14 -3.17 4.05
N SER A 168 -4.16 -3.99 3.79
CA SER A 168 -4.20 -4.87 2.62
C SER A 168 -4.18 -4.08 1.30
N TRP A 169 -4.76 -2.88 1.30
CA TRP A 169 -4.80 -2.00 0.14
C TRP A 169 -3.40 -1.51 -0.22
N LEU A 170 -2.67 -1.03 0.77
CA LEU A 170 -1.33 -0.47 0.58
C LEU A 170 -0.34 -1.54 0.17
N ILE A 171 -0.26 -2.65 0.92
CA ILE A 171 0.79 -3.65 0.71
C ILE A 171 0.60 -4.46 -0.58
N THR A 172 -0.61 -4.43 -1.17
CA THR A 172 -0.91 -5.09 -2.45
C THR A 172 -1.13 -4.10 -3.61
N TRP A 173 -0.93 -2.80 -3.37
CA TRP A 173 -1.31 -1.73 -4.30
C TRP A 173 -2.71 -1.93 -4.88
N PHE A 174 -3.67 -2.22 -4.00
CA PHE A 174 -5.08 -2.48 -4.27
C PHE A 174 -5.36 -3.71 -5.15
N GLY A 175 -4.33 -4.41 -5.64
CA GLY A 175 -4.48 -5.53 -6.56
C GLY A 175 -5.26 -6.70 -5.97
N HIS A 176 -5.20 -6.89 -4.64
CA HIS A 176 -5.94 -7.95 -3.97
C HIS A 176 -7.45 -7.68 -3.92
N VAL A 177 -7.84 -6.41 -3.87
CA VAL A 177 -9.23 -6.00 -3.60
C VAL A 177 -9.97 -5.62 -4.89
N LEU A 178 -9.24 -5.19 -5.91
CA LEU A 178 -9.79 -4.83 -7.22
C LEU A 178 -9.91 -6.06 -8.12
N SER A 179 -11.10 -6.28 -8.67
CA SER A 179 -11.38 -7.41 -9.55
C SER A 179 -10.98 -7.17 -11.02
N ASP A 180 -11.10 -5.93 -11.51
CA ASP A 180 -10.73 -5.60 -12.90
C ASP A 180 -9.23 -5.28 -12.98
N PHE A 181 -8.49 -6.17 -13.66
CA PHE A 181 -7.06 -6.02 -13.90
C PHE A 181 -6.72 -4.69 -14.59
N ARG A 182 -7.61 -4.15 -15.44
CA ARG A 182 -7.36 -2.87 -16.13
C ARG A 182 -7.29 -1.71 -15.15
N HIS A 183 -8.14 -1.70 -14.13
CA HIS A 183 -8.10 -0.67 -13.07
C HIS A 183 -6.84 -0.82 -12.22
N VAL A 184 -6.42 -2.05 -11.90
CA VAL A 184 -5.17 -2.30 -11.18
C VAL A 184 -3.99 -1.73 -11.95
N VAL A 185 -3.82 -2.09 -13.23
CA VAL A 185 -2.67 -1.64 -14.02
C VAL A 185 -2.71 -0.11 -14.25
N ARG A 186 -3.90 0.49 -14.35
CA ARG A 186 -4.07 1.95 -14.39
C ARG A 186 -3.60 2.64 -13.10
N LEU A 187 -3.84 2.04 -11.93
CA LEU A 187 -3.30 2.54 -10.66
C LEU A 187 -1.77 2.38 -10.59
N TYR A 188 -1.22 1.32 -11.17
CA TYR A 188 0.24 1.14 -11.23
C TYR A 188 0.88 2.22 -12.09
N ASP A 189 0.27 2.62 -13.21
CA ASP A 189 0.72 3.77 -14.01
C ASP A 189 0.82 5.02 -13.12
N PHE A 190 -0.18 5.26 -12.27
CA PHE A 190 -0.24 6.40 -11.36
C PHE A 190 0.81 6.31 -10.24
N PHE A 191 0.87 5.19 -9.50
CA PHE A 191 1.79 5.04 -8.37
C PHE A 191 3.26 5.08 -8.79
N LEU A 192 3.61 4.48 -9.94
CA LEU A 192 4.97 4.53 -10.48
C LEU A 192 5.41 5.93 -10.91
N ALA A 193 4.47 6.81 -11.24
CA ALA A 193 4.74 8.18 -11.64
C ALA A 193 4.76 9.18 -10.47
N CYS A 194 4.45 8.72 -9.26
CA CYS A 194 4.19 9.56 -8.10
C CYS A 194 5.13 9.25 -6.93
N HIS A 195 5.01 10.04 -5.86
CA HIS A 195 5.72 9.78 -4.61
C HIS A 195 5.32 8.42 -4.00
N PRO A 196 6.23 7.68 -3.33
CA PRO A 196 5.92 6.39 -2.71
C PRO A 196 4.74 6.35 -1.75
N LEU A 197 4.39 7.50 -1.14
CA LEU A 197 3.23 7.63 -0.25
C LEU A 197 1.91 7.85 -0.99
N MET A 198 1.89 8.01 -2.32
CA MET A 198 0.65 8.23 -3.08
C MET A 198 -0.46 7.17 -2.82
N PRO A 199 -0.15 5.88 -2.60
CA PRO A 199 -1.18 4.89 -2.23
C PRO A 199 -1.97 5.23 -0.97
N ILE A 200 -1.39 5.93 0.03
CA ILE A 200 -2.13 6.33 1.24
C ILE A 200 -3.12 7.47 0.95
N TYR A 201 -2.80 8.39 0.03
CA TYR A 201 -3.72 9.44 -0.43
C TYR A 201 -4.86 8.82 -1.23
N PHE A 202 -4.56 7.83 -2.06
CA PHE A 202 -5.60 7.11 -2.79
C PHE A 202 -6.53 6.35 -1.84
N ALA A 203 -6.01 5.73 -0.77
CA ALA A 203 -6.81 5.13 0.29
C ALA A 203 -7.72 6.17 0.97
N ALA A 204 -7.19 7.35 1.33
CA ALA A 204 -7.97 8.43 1.95
C ALA A 204 -9.12 8.89 1.05
N VAL A 205 -8.85 9.06 -0.25
CA VAL A 205 -9.88 9.46 -1.23
C VAL A 205 -10.97 8.41 -1.37
N ILE A 206 -10.67 7.12 -1.26
CA ILE A 206 -11.70 6.07 -1.25
C ILE A 206 -12.60 6.19 -0.02
N VAL A 207 -12.02 6.41 1.17
CA VAL A 207 -12.79 6.59 2.41
C VAL A 207 -13.68 7.83 2.30
N LEU A 208 -13.11 8.96 1.89
CA LEU A 208 -13.84 10.23 1.73
C LEU A 208 -14.92 10.15 0.65
N HIS A 209 -14.71 9.38 -0.42
CA HIS A 209 -15.75 9.16 -1.43
C HIS A 209 -16.97 8.43 -0.86
N ARG A 210 -16.76 7.61 0.17
CA ARG A 210 -17.79 6.81 0.85
C ARG A 210 -18.23 7.43 2.17
N GLU A 211 -18.02 8.73 2.35
CA GLU A 211 -18.32 9.44 3.60
C GLU A 211 -19.75 9.20 4.11
N GLN A 212 -20.74 9.22 3.23
CA GLN A 212 -22.15 8.99 3.62
C GLN A 212 -22.37 7.57 4.14
N GLU A 213 -21.81 6.56 3.47
CA GLU A 213 -21.90 5.17 3.93
C GLU A 213 -21.21 4.97 5.29
N VAL A 214 -20.09 5.68 5.51
CA VAL A 214 -19.37 5.63 6.79
C VAL A 214 -20.20 6.27 7.91
N LEU A 215 -20.77 7.46 7.68
CA LEU A 215 -21.55 8.19 8.67
C LEU A 215 -22.92 7.54 8.97
N ASP A 216 -23.49 6.82 8.01
CA ASP A 216 -24.73 6.06 8.16
C ASP A 216 -24.52 4.70 8.86
N CYS A 217 -23.27 4.29 9.10
CA CYS A 217 -22.94 3.02 9.74
C CYS A 217 -23.23 3.05 11.26
N GLU A 218 -23.34 1.87 11.87
CA GLU A 218 -23.27 1.80 13.33
C GLU A 218 -21.88 2.26 13.79
N CYS A 219 -21.85 3.18 14.76
CA CYS A 219 -20.61 3.80 15.25
C CYS A 219 -19.85 2.85 16.19
N ASP A 220 -19.39 1.73 15.63
CA ASP A 220 -18.57 0.72 16.31
C ASP A 220 -17.49 0.16 15.37
N MET A 221 -16.42 -0.38 15.97
CA MET A 221 -15.26 -0.86 15.25
C MET A 221 -15.62 -1.92 14.19
N ALA A 222 -16.52 -2.86 14.51
CA ALA A 222 -16.80 -4.00 13.63
C ALA A 222 -17.58 -3.57 12.38
N SER A 223 -18.59 -2.71 12.55
CA SER A 223 -19.43 -2.22 11.46
C SER A 223 -18.63 -1.38 10.46
N VAL A 224 -17.86 -0.40 10.96
CA VAL A 224 -17.02 0.46 10.11
C VAL A 224 -15.90 -0.34 9.45
N HIS A 225 -15.25 -1.27 10.18
CA HIS A 225 -14.22 -2.13 9.61
C HIS A 225 -14.79 -3.03 8.51
N HIS A 226 -15.99 -3.59 8.69
CA HIS A 226 -16.64 -4.43 7.69
C HIS A 226 -16.94 -3.65 6.41
N LEU A 227 -17.53 -2.46 6.54
CA LEU A 227 -17.84 -1.57 5.43
C LEU A 227 -16.58 -1.20 4.64
N LEU A 228 -15.55 -0.73 5.35
CA LEU A 228 -14.33 -0.25 4.72
C LEU A 228 -13.48 -1.40 4.18
N SER A 229 -13.51 -2.61 4.75
CA SER A 229 -12.77 -3.75 4.19
C SER A 229 -13.27 -4.20 2.82
N GLN A 230 -14.48 -3.77 2.42
CA GLN A 230 -15.07 -4.07 1.12
C GLN A 230 -15.03 -2.83 0.22
N ILE A 231 -14.17 -2.85 -0.81
CA ILE A 231 -14.13 -1.77 -1.81
C ILE A 231 -15.16 -2.04 -2.91
N PRO A 232 -16.08 -1.10 -3.20
CA PRO A 232 -16.95 -1.18 -4.36
C PRO A 232 -16.16 -1.30 -5.67
N GLN A 233 -16.67 -2.08 -6.62
CA GLN A 233 -15.92 -2.39 -7.85
C GLN A 233 -16.13 -1.35 -8.97
N ASP A 234 -17.15 -0.50 -8.82
CA ASP A 234 -17.61 0.51 -9.76
C ASP A 234 -17.19 1.94 -9.36
N LEU A 235 -16.13 2.06 -8.55
CA LEU A 235 -15.60 3.35 -8.13
C LEU A 235 -15.18 4.23 -9.32
N PRO A 236 -15.34 5.56 -9.25
CA PRO A 236 -14.95 6.48 -10.31
C PRO A 236 -13.43 6.71 -10.32
N TYR A 237 -12.63 5.69 -10.65
CA TYR A 237 -11.17 5.64 -10.47
C TYR A 237 -10.43 6.87 -11.01
N GLU A 238 -10.77 7.39 -12.20
CA GLU A 238 -10.09 8.56 -12.76
C GLU A 238 -10.33 9.84 -11.93
N SER A 239 -11.54 9.99 -11.38
CA SER A 239 -11.85 11.07 -10.45
C SER A 239 -11.10 10.90 -9.13
N LEU A 240 -11.04 9.67 -8.60
CA LEU A 240 -10.32 9.38 -7.36
C LEU A 240 -8.80 9.57 -7.51
N ILE A 241 -8.21 9.19 -8.65
CA ILE A 241 -6.79 9.42 -8.97
C ILE A 241 -6.50 10.92 -9.00
N SER A 242 -7.35 11.70 -9.65
CA SER A 242 -7.19 13.17 -9.72
C SER A 242 -7.25 13.79 -8.33
N LYS A 243 -8.27 13.43 -7.54
CA LYS A 243 -8.40 13.89 -6.14
C LYS A 243 -7.22 13.48 -5.27
N ALA A 244 -6.65 12.29 -5.45
CA ALA A 244 -5.48 11.85 -4.68
C ALA A 244 -4.25 12.72 -4.99
N GLY A 245 -4.07 13.10 -6.26
CA GLY A 245 -3.06 14.07 -6.66
C GLY A 245 -3.30 15.46 -6.03
N ASP A 246 -4.54 15.94 -6.04
CA ASP A 246 -4.91 17.23 -5.44
C ASP A 246 -4.65 17.25 -3.93
N LEU A 247 -5.01 16.18 -3.21
CA LEU A 247 -4.75 16.05 -1.77
C LEU A 247 -3.25 15.99 -1.48
N PHE A 248 -2.47 15.31 -2.32
CA PHE A 248 -1.02 15.25 -2.14
C PHE A 248 -0.36 16.63 -2.27
N VAL A 249 -0.87 17.49 -3.17
CA VAL A 249 -0.36 18.85 -3.34
C VAL A 249 -0.81 19.76 -2.19
N GLN A 250 -2.05 19.62 -1.72
CA GLN A 250 -2.60 20.43 -0.64
C GLN A 250 -2.00 20.08 0.73
N PHE A 251 -1.76 18.78 0.97
CA PHE A 251 -1.31 18.25 2.25
C PHE A 251 -0.10 17.34 2.03
N PRO A 252 1.06 17.87 1.61
CA PRO A 252 2.23 17.05 1.33
C PRO A 252 2.71 16.29 2.58
N PRO A 253 3.32 15.09 2.43
CA PRO A 253 3.70 14.26 3.58
C PRO A 253 4.60 14.95 4.59
N SER A 254 5.47 15.87 4.13
CA SER A 254 6.36 16.64 5.00
C SER A 254 5.64 17.60 5.94
N GLU A 255 4.44 18.06 5.58
CA GLU A 255 3.62 18.92 6.43
C GLU A 255 2.80 18.09 7.42
N LEU A 256 2.15 17.02 6.93
CA LEU A 256 1.43 16.07 7.80
C LEU A 256 2.35 15.46 8.87
N ALA A 257 3.60 15.12 8.52
CA ALA A 257 4.57 14.61 9.48
C ALA A 257 4.94 15.63 10.57
N LYS A 258 4.98 16.93 10.23
CA LYS A 258 5.23 18.01 11.20
C LYS A 258 4.04 18.19 12.12
N GLU A 259 2.83 18.18 11.59
CA GLU A 259 1.59 18.30 12.36
C GLU A 259 1.44 17.12 13.33
N ALA A 260 1.66 15.89 12.86
CA ALA A 260 1.64 14.70 13.70
C ALA A 260 2.69 14.76 14.83
N ALA A 261 3.91 15.25 14.53
CA ALA A 261 4.94 15.44 15.54
C ALA A 261 4.56 16.52 16.57
N GLN A 262 3.92 17.60 16.14
CA GLN A 262 3.44 18.66 17.02
C GLN A 262 2.27 18.19 17.91
N ALA A 263 1.31 17.46 17.36
CA ALA A 263 0.19 16.87 18.09
C ALA A 263 0.67 15.88 19.16
N ALA A 264 1.57 14.95 18.80
CA ALA A 264 2.16 14.02 19.74
C ALA A 264 2.96 14.72 20.85
N GLN A 265 3.59 15.86 20.54
CA GLN A 265 4.28 16.66 21.55
C GLN A 265 3.30 17.41 22.46
N ALA A 266 2.22 17.96 21.92
CA ALA A 266 1.17 18.63 22.68
C ALA A 266 0.46 17.65 23.65
N GLU A 267 0.14 16.43 23.21
CA GLU A 267 -0.43 15.37 24.06
C GLU A 267 0.52 14.97 25.19
N ARG A 268 1.82 14.83 24.91
CA ARG A 268 2.83 14.55 25.94
C ARG A 268 2.95 15.70 26.96
N THR A 269 2.91 16.94 26.50
CA THR A 269 2.92 18.11 27.38
C THR A 269 1.64 18.21 28.20
N ALA A 270 0.48 17.94 27.60
CA ALA A 270 -0.80 17.91 28.30
C ALA A 270 -0.85 16.80 29.35
N ALA A 271 -0.40 15.58 29.02
CA ALA A 271 -0.31 14.46 29.97
C ALA A 271 0.69 14.72 31.11
N SER A 272 1.80 15.41 30.83
CA SER A 272 2.74 15.87 31.86
C SER A 272 2.09 16.90 32.78
N THR A 273 1.40 17.89 32.20
CA THR A 273 0.74 18.97 32.95
C THR A 273 -0.39 18.42 33.82
N PHE A 274 -1.12 17.41 33.33
CA PHE A 274 -2.15 16.71 34.09
C PHE A 274 -1.56 15.93 35.28
N LYS A 275 -0.44 15.23 35.09
CA LYS A 275 0.30 14.58 36.19
C LYS A 275 0.82 15.58 37.21
N ASP A 276 1.35 16.71 36.75
CA ASP A 276 1.86 17.77 37.63
C ASP A 276 0.72 18.42 38.44
N PHE A 277 -0.48 18.54 37.85
CA PHE A 277 -1.69 19.03 38.53
C PHE A 277 -2.24 18.01 39.55
N GLU A 278 -2.27 16.71 39.22
CA GLU A 278 -2.61 15.65 40.17
C GLU A 278 -1.65 15.62 41.37
N LEU A 279 -0.35 15.72 41.13
CA LEU A 279 0.66 15.78 42.20
C LEU A 279 0.50 17.03 43.09
N ALA A 280 0.16 18.18 42.50
CA ALA A 280 -0.07 19.42 43.24
C ALA A 280 -1.37 19.39 44.08
N SER A 281 -2.43 18.76 43.57
CA SER A 281 -3.72 18.63 44.27
C SER A 281 -3.69 17.64 45.44
N VAL A 282 -2.81 16.63 45.40
CA VAL A 282 -2.59 15.68 46.52
C VAL A 282 -1.76 16.31 47.66
N GLN A 283 -1.07 17.43 47.40
CA GLN A 283 -0.22 18.12 48.39
C GLN A 283 -0.89 19.29 49.12
N LEU A 284 -2.15 19.62 48.83
CA LEU A 284 -2.85 20.69 49.55
C LEU A 284 -3.31 20.20 50.93
N PRO A 285 -2.80 20.77 52.05
CA PRO A 285 -3.28 20.45 53.38
C PRO A 285 -4.68 21.05 53.55
N TRP A 286 -5.63 20.25 54.02
CA TRP A 286 -6.96 20.72 54.38
C TRP A 286 -6.87 21.88 55.39
N PRO A 287 -7.53 23.02 55.14
CA PRO A 287 -7.54 24.12 56.09
C PRO A 287 -8.39 23.73 57.31
N TRP A 288 -7.77 23.85 58.49
CA TRP A 288 -8.31 23.61 59.83
C TRP A 288 -9.45 24.57 60.19
#